data_AF-A0A2V9SZ73-F1
#
_entry.id   AF-A0A2V9SZ73-F1
#
_cell.length_a   1.000
_cell.length_b   1.000
_cell.length_c   1.000
_cell.angle_alpha   90.00
_cell.angle_beta   90.00
_cell.angle_gamma   90.00
#
_symmetry.space_group_name_H-M   'P 1'
#
loop_
_entity.id
_entity.type
_entity.pdbx_description
1 polymer ?
#
loop_
_entity_poly.entity_id
_entity_poly.type
_entity_poly.pdbx_seq_one_letter_code
_entity_poly.pdbx_strand_id
1 'polypeptide(L)'
;MGDRIRATIQAVPRGKVSSYGAIARAAGYPRAARQVVQTLHRSFGLPWHRIVGAGGEIKLRGDSAIEQRLRLQAEGVVFRGRRVDMRRYEHKFEKKLRTDPRLSSRAKSAAELSTARRPKPKL
;
A
#
# COMPACT_ATOMS: atom_id res chain seq x y z
N MET A 1 12.03 -3.82 -10.84
CA MET A 1 10.58 -4.08 -10.55
C MET A 1 10.41 -4.86 -9.25
N GLY A 2 11.10 -5.99 -9.08
CA GLY A 2 11.01 -6.82 -7.87
C GLY A 2 11.27 -6.06 -6.57
N ASP A 3 12.27 -5.16 -6.54
CA ASP A 3 12.66 -4.46 -5.30
C ASP A 3 11.57 -3.51 -4.78
N ARG A 4 10.87 -2.81 -5.67
CA ARG A 4 9.74 -1.95 -5.27
C ARG A 4 8.58 -2.79 -4.72
N ILE A 5 8.28 -3.93 -5.35
CA ILE A 5 7.27 -4.86 -4.84
C ILE A 5 7.68 -5.40 -3.47
N ARG A 6 8.94 -5.80 -3.31
CA ARG A 6 9.50 -6.31 -2.06
C ARG A 6 9.41 -5.29 -0.92
N ALA A 7 9.85 -4.06 -1.17
CA ALA A 7 9.77 -2.96 -0.21
C ALA A 7 8.30 -2.67 0.18
N THR A 8 7.38 -2.71 -0.80
CA THR A 8 5.94 -2.50 -0.55
C THR A 8 5.33 -3.62 0.30
N ILE A 9 5.74 -4.87 0.09
CA ILE A 9 5.32 -6.01 0.92
C ILE A 9 5.85 -5.86 2.36
N GLN A 10 7.12 -5.48 2.52
CA GLN A 10 7.73 -5.25 3.84
C GLN A 10 7.07 -4.10 4.60
N ALA A 11 6.56 -3.09 3.90
CA ALA A 11 5.86 -1.96 4.50
C ALA A 11 4.48 -2.33 5.08
N VAL A 12 3.93 -3.52 4.80
CA VAL A 12 2.66 -3.96 5.41
C VAL A 12 2.87 -4.26 6.89
N PRO A 13 2.27 -3.49 7.83
CA PRO A 13 2.53 -3.65 9.25
C PRO A 13 2.03 -4.99 9.80
N ARG A 14 2.61 -5.41 10.95
CA ARG A 14 2.08 -6.54 11.72
C ARG A 14 0.62 -6.31 12.07
N GLY A 15 -0.20 -7.36 11.94
CA GLY A 15 -1.63 -7.30 12.22
C GLY A 15 -2.44 -6.59 11.13
N LYS A 16 -1.85 -6.29 9.98
CA LYS A 16 -2.54 -5.74 8.80
C LYS A 16 -2.28 -6.61 7.58
N VAL A 17 -3.19 -6.52 6.61
CA VAL A 17 -3.10 -7.25 5.34
C VAL A 17 -3.27 -6.32 4.16
N SER A 18 -2.72 -6.66 3.00
CA SER A 18 -2.98 -5.94 1.76
C SER A 18 -3.23 -6.91 0.61
N SER A 19 -4.00 -6.47 -0.38
CA SER A 19 -4.30 -7.33 -1.53
C SER A 19 -3.17 -7.32 -2.56
N TYR A 20 -2.99 -8.39 -3.33
CA TYR A 20 -2.02 -8.42 -4.43
C TYR A 20 -2.14 -7.22 -5.38
N GLY A 21 -3.37 -6.82 -5.71
CA GLY A 21 -3.63 -5.66 -6.56
C GLY A 21 -3.26 -4.33 -5.89
N ALA A 22 -3.47 -4.21 -4.57
CA ALA A 22 -3.07 -3.03 -3.81
C ALA A 22 -1.54 -2.91 -3.72
N ILE A 23 -0.83 -4.02 -3.46
CA ILE A 23 0.64 -4.08 -3.50
C ILE A 23 1.16 -3.66 -4.88
N ALA A 24 0.62 -4.24 -5.95
CA ALA A 24 1.05 -3.91 -7.31
C ALA A 24 0.87 -2.41 -7.62
N ARG A 25 -0.29 -1.84 -7.24
CA ARG A 25 -0.57 -0.41 -7.41
C ARG A 25 0.39 0.47 -6.60
N ALA A 26 0.61 0.14 -5.34
CA ALA A 26 1.48 0.91 -4.45
C ALA A 26 2.96 0.83 -4.85
N ALA A 27 3.40 -0.30 -5.41
CA ALA A 27 4.74 -0.47 -5.99
C ALA A 27 4.93 0.29 -7.32
N GLY A 28 3.88 0.93 -7.85
CA GLY A 28 3.91 1.69 -9.11
C GLY A 28 3.60 0.87 -10.36
N TYR A 29 3.10 -0.35 -10.21
CA TYR A 29 2.81 -1.28 -11.31
C TYR A 29 1.34 -1.72 -11.27
N PRO A 30 0.38 -0.82 -11.58
CA PRO A 30 -1.03 -1.19 -11.61
C PRO A 30 -1.26 -2.36 -12.58
N ARG A 31 -2.17 -3.28 -12.22
CA ARG A 31 -2.47 -4.53 -12.96
C ARG A 31 -1.37 -5.61 -12.92
N ALA A 32 -0.25 -5.41 -12.21
CA ALA A 32 0.82 -6.39 -12.08
C ALA A 32 0.66 -7.35 -10.88
N ALA A 33 -0.57 -7.77 -10.54
CA ALA A 33 -0.82 -8.61 -9.37
C ALA A 33 -0.13 -10.00 -9.48
N ARG A 34 -0.04 -10.56 -10.70
CA ARG A 34 0.66 -11.84 -10.94
C ARG A 34 2.16 -11.73 -10.66
N GLN A 35 2.77 -10.58 -10.97
CA GLN A 35 4.18 -10.32 -10.68
C GLN A 35 4.45 -10.23 -9.17
N VAL A 36 3.48 -9.78 -8.37
CA VAL A 36 3.58 -9.83 -6.91
C VAL A 36 3.67 -11.28 -6.42
N VAL A 37 2.80 -12.17 -6.93
CA VAL A 37 2.85 -13.61 -6.61
C VAL A 37 4.20 -14.21 -7.00
N GLN A 38 4.67 -13.93 -8.22
CA GLN A 38 5.98 -14.41 -8.69
C GLN A 38 7.14 -13.91 -7.81
N THR A 39 7.05 -12.68 -7.31
CA THR A 39 8.05 -12.10 -6.41
C THR A 39 8.06 -12.80 -5.05
N LEU A 40 6.88 -13.11 -4.50
CA LEU A 40 6.75 -13.87 -3.26
C LEU A 40 7.33 -15.29 -3.38
N HIS A 41 7.09 -15.98 -4.49
CA HIS A 41 7.65 -17.32 -4.72
C HIS A 41 9.18 -17.34 -4.83
N ARG A 42 9.80 -16.22 -5.23
CA ARG A 42 11.25 -16.12 -5.47
C ARG A 42 12.01 -15.41 -4.34
N SER A 43 11.32 -14.97 -3.29
CA SER A 43 11.93 -14.16 -2.23
C SER A 43 11.76 -14.84 -0.87
N PHE A 44 12.86 -14.89 -0.11
CA PHE A 44 12.85 -15.33 1.27
C PHE A 44 12.70 -14.14 2.22
N GLY A 45 12.23 -14.40 3.45
CA GLY A 45 12.15 -13.39 4.52
C GLY A 45 11.06 -12.32 4.37
N LEU A 46 10.15 -12.44 3.40
CA LEU A 46 9.03 -11.51 3.28
C LEU A 46 7.85 -11.93 4.17
N PRO A 47 7.08 -10.96 4.72
CA PRO A 47 5.83 -11.22 5.44
C PRO A 47 4.72 -11.63 4.47
N TRP A 48 4.93 -12.72 3.74
CA TRP A 48 4.08 -13.19 2.65
C TRP A 48 2.65 -13.44 3.11
N HIS A 49 2.47 -13.88 4.36
CA HIS A 49 1.16 -14.22 4.94
C HIS A 49 0.25 -13.00 5.04
N ARG A 50 0.81 -11.78 5.08
CA ARG A 50 0.06 -10.52 5.07
C ARG A 50 -0.49 -10.14 3.70
N ILE A 51 -0.12 -10.85 2.63
CA ILE A 51 -0.59 -10.58 1.27
C ILE A 51 -1.72 -11.56 0.91
N VAL A 52 -2.89 -11.00 0.63
CA VAL A 52 -4.13 -11.76 0.41
C VAL A 52 -4.76 -11.46 -0.95
N GLY A 53 -5.71 -12.29 -1.34
CA GLY A 53 -6.57 -12.07 -2.51
C GLY A 53 -7.52 -10.87 -2.33
N ALA A 54 -8.21 -10.53 -3.42
CA ALA A 54 -9.27 -9.52 -3.38
C ALA A 54 -10.32 -9.87 -2.33
N GLY A 55 -10.71 -8.88 -1.53
CA GLY A 55 -11.68 -9.06 -0.44
C GLY A 55 -11.21 -9.99 0.68
N GLY A 56 -9.90 -10.09 0.92
CA GLY A 56 -9.34 -10.79 2.09
C GLY A 56 -9.24 -12.31 1.94
N GLU A 57 -9.30 -12.82 0.72
CA GLU A 57 -9.28 -14.26 0.47
C GLU A 57 -7.87 -14.85 0.58
N ILE A 58 -7.71 -15.95 1.32
CA ILE A 58 -6.48 -16.76 1.25
C ILE A 58 -6.52 -17.53 -0.07
N LYS A 59 -5.56 -17.24 -0.95
CA LYS A 59 -5.47 -17.84 -2.30
C LYS A 59 -4.67 -19.14 -2.33
N LEU A 60 -3.93 -19.44 -1.28
CA LEU A 60 -3.19 -20.68 -1.12
C LEU A 60 -4.13 -21.86 -0.84
N ARG A 61 -3.61 -23.08 -0.96
CA ARG A 61 -4.33 -24.34 -0.72
C ARG A 61 -3.52 -25.23 0.24
N GLY A 62 -4.17 -26.24 0.82
CA GLY A 62 -3.53 -27.20 1.71
C GLY A 62 -2.83 -26.55 2.90
N ASP A 63 -1.67 -27.10 3.28
CA ASP A 63 -0.90 -26.67 4.44
C ASP A 63 -0.49 -25.20 4.38
N SER A 64 -0.15 -24.68 3.20
CA SER A 64 0.22 -23.27 3.05
C SER A 64 -0.96 -22.33 3.33
N ALA A 65 -2.20 -22.75 3.06
CA ALA A 65 -3.38 -21.97 3.44
C ALA A 65 -3.60 -21.95 4.95
N ILE A 66 -3.36 -23.09 5.61
CA ILE A 66 -3.45 -23.25 7.06
C ILE A 66 -2.37 -22.38 7.72
N GLU A 67 -1.13 -22.50 7.27
CA GLU A 67 0.00 -21.70 7.76
C GLU A 67 -0.26 -20.20 7.60
N GLN A 68 -0.77 -19.77 6.43
CA GLN A 68 -1.11 -18.36 6.20
C GLN A 68 -2.12 -17.87 7.24
N ARG A 69 -3.18 -18.64 7.48
CA ARG A 69 -4.23 -18.31 8.45
C ARG A 69 -3.65 -18.26 9.86
N LEU A 70 -2.89 -19.26 10.28
CA LEU A 70 -2.30 -19.33 11.63
C LEU A 70 -1.38 -18.14 11.90
N ARG A 71 -0.50 -17.80 10.96
CA ARG A 71 0.39 -16.63 11.08
C ARG A 71 -0.40 -15.32 11.19
N LEU A 72 -1.47 -15.16 10.41
CA LEU A 72 -2.35 -14.00 10.49
C LEU A 72 -3.07 -13.93 11.85
N GLN A 73 -3.58 -15.05 12.36
CA GLN A 73 -4.22 -15.11 13.68
C GLN A 73 -3.24 -14.79 14.81
N ALA A 74 -1.99 -15.26 14.73
CA ALA A 74 -0.92 -14.93 15.67
C ALA A 74 -0.54 -13.43 15.67
N GLU A 75 -0.91 -12.69 14.62
CA GLU A 75 -0.81 -11.24 14.56
C GLU A 75 -2.09 -10.52 14.98
N GLY A 76 -3.11 -11.25 15.45
CA GLY A 76 -4.39 -10.71 15.89
C GLY A 76 -5.40 -10.46 14.76
N VAL A 77 -5.14 -10.97 13.54
CA VAL A 77 -6.05 -10.80 12.40
C VAL A 77 -7.24 -11.76 12.51
N VAL A 78 -8.45 -11.20 12.44
CA VAL A 78 -9.72 -11.95 12.52
C VAL A 78 -10.30 -12.18 11.13
N PHE A 79 -10.95 -13.33 10.98
CA PHE A 79 -11.60 -13.76 9.74
C PHE A 79 -13.12 -13.75 9.89
N ARG A 80 -13.81 -13.34 8.82
CA ARG A 80 -15.26 -13.57 8.62
C ARG A 80 -15.42 -14.79 7.72
N GLY A 81 -15.67 -15.94 8.33
CA GLY A 81 -15.64 -17.24 7.64
C GLY A 81 -14.26 -17.52 7.04
N ARG A 82 -14.19 -17.62 5.71
CA ARG A 82 -12.95 -17.93 4.98
C ARG A 82 -12.10 -16.71 4.62
N ARG A 83 -12.61 -15.48 4.80
CA ARG A 83 -11.96 -14.23 4.39
C ARG A 83 -11.51 -13.41 5.59
N VAL A 84 -10.40 -12.68 5.45
CA VAL A 84 -9.98 -11.68 6.44
C VAL A 84 -11.03 -10.57 6.52
N ASP A 85 -11.27 -10.05 7.73
CA ASP A 85 -12.07 -8.84 7.90
C ASP A 85 -11.33 -7.60 7.37
N MET A 86 -11.43 -7.37 6.06
CA MET A 86 -10.73 -6.26 5.38
C MET A 86 -11.11 -4.88 5.93
N ARG A 87 -12.31 -4.71 6.50
CA ARG A 87 -12.70 -3.41 7.08
C ARG A 87 -11.80 -3.03 8.26
N ARG A 88 -11.36 -4.01 9.05
CA ARG A 88 -10.51 -3.81 10.24
C ARG A 88 -9.02 -3.89 9.93
N TYR A 89 -8.64 -4.78 9.02
CA TYR A 89 -7.22 -5.17 8.85
C TYR A 89 -6.59 -4.72 7.55
N GLU A 90 -7.32 -4.13 6.59
CA GLU A 90 -6.70 -3.67 5.34
C GLU A 90 -5.70 -2.53 5.59
N HIS A 91 -4.46 -2.73 5.15
CA HIS A 91 -3.47 -1.69 5.01
C HIS A 91 -3.67 -0.98 3.67
N LYS A 92 -4.08 0.29 3.76
CA LYS A 92 -4.27 1.17 2.61
C LYS A 92 -3.01 2.01 2.42
N PHE A 93 -2.33 1.81 1.31
CA PHE A 93 -1.26 2.70 0.88
C PHE A 93 -1.84 4.05 0.50
N GLU A 94 -1.24 5.14 0.98
CA GLU A 94 -1.64 6.48 0.61
C GLU A 94 -1.65 6.63 -0.91
N LYS A 95 -2.74 7.17 -1.44
CA LYS A 95 -2.75 7.63 -2.82
C LYS A 95 -1.82 8.85 -2.85
N LYS A 96 -0.60 8.71 -3.35
CA LYS A 96 0.07 9.88 -3.93
C LYS A 96 -0.86 10.36 -5.04
N LEU A 97 -1.68 11.37 -4.75
CA LEU A 97 -2.29 12.19 -5.77
C LEU A 97 -1.14 12.53 -6.71
N ARG A 98 -1.29 12.20 -7.99
CA ARG A 98 -0.38 12.70 -8.99
C ARG A 98 -0.49 14.22 -8.90
N THR A 99 0.39 14.87 -8.16
CA THR A 99 0.51 16.32 -8.21
C THR A 99 0.94 16.61 -9.63
N ASP A 100 0.02 17.12 -10.45
CA ASP A 100 0.37 17.61 -11.78
C ASP A 100 1.44 18.68 -11.59
N PRO A 101 2.66 18.52 -12.13
CA PRO A 101 3.70 19.54 -12.03
C PRO A 101 3.23 20.91 -12.52
N ARG A 102 2.23 20.96 -13.42
CA ARG A 102 1.64 22.20 -13.95
C ARG A 102 0.71 22.92 -12.97
N LEU A 103 0.14 22.21 -11.99
CA LEU A 103 -0.68 22.82 -10.93
C LEU A 103 0.18 23.38 -9.79
N SER A 104 1.41 22.88 -9.63
CA SER A 104 2.38 23.35 -8.63
C SER A 104 3.01 24.71 -8.99
N SER A 105 3.19 25.01 -10.29
CA SER A 105 3.80 26.27 -10.72
C SER A 105 2.87 27.48 -10.59
N ARG A 106 1.57 27.34 -10.87
CA ARG A 106 0.59 28.45 -10.70
C ARG A 106 0.33 28.83 -9.25
N ALA A 107 0.45 27.88 -8.32
CA ALA A 107 0.24 28.13 -6.90
C ALA A 107 1.36 28.99 -6.27
N LYS A 108 2.60 28.88 -6.78
CA LYS A 108 3.72 29.70 -6.30
C LYS A 108 3.63 31.15 -6.80
N SER A 109 3.28 31.36 -8.07
CA SER A 109 3.20 32.72 -8.65
C SER A 109 2.10 33.60 -8.02
N ALA A 110 0.96 33.01 -7.61
CA ALA A 110 -0.11 33.78 -6.96
C ALA A 110 0.26 34.23 -5.53
N ALA A 111 1.02 33.43 -4.79
CA ALA A 111 1.46 33.75 -3.44
C ALA A 111 2.58 34.82 -3.43
N GLU A 112 3.48 34.81 -4.42
CA GLU A 112 4.52 35.84 -4.56
C GLU A 112 3.95 37.22 -4.95
N LEU A 113 2.90 37.28 -5.79
CA LEU A 113 2.28 38.58 -6.14
C LEU A 113 1.53 39.25 -4.98
N SER A 114 1.04 38.50 -4.00
CA SER A 114 0.29 39.06 -2.86
C SER A 114 1.18 39.65 -1.76
N THR A 115 2.45 39.25 -1.67
CA THR A 115 3.40 39.73 -0.63
C THR A 115 4.03 41.09 -0.98
N ALA A 116 3.92 41.55 -2.23
CA ALA A 116 4.58 42.77 -2.71
C ALA A 116 3.83 44.10 -2.44
N ARG A 117 2.73 44.10 -1.66
CA ARG A 117 1.99 45.33 -1.30
C ARG A 117 1.96 45.56 0.20
N ARG A 118 3.11 45.95 0.78
CA ARG A 118 3.14 46.60 2.10
C ARG A 118 3.74 48.00 1.93
N PRO A 119 2.99 49.10 2.14
CA PRO A 119 3.57 50.43 2.06
C PRO A 119 4.55 50.65 3.22
N LYS A 120 5.70 51.25 2.93
CA LYS A 120 6.70 51.65 3.94
C LYS A 120 6.09 52.69 4.89
N PRO A 121 6.40 52.65 6.20
CA PRO A 121 5.94 53.67 7.14
C PRO A 121 6.63 55.01 6.82
N LYS A 122 5.86 56.09 6.82
CA LYS A 122 6.39 57.46 6.74
C LYS A 122 6.95 57.84 8.11
N LEU A 123 8.19 58.34 8.13
CA LEU A 123 8.80 59.08 9.25
C LEU A 123 8.15 60.47 9.35
#